data_AF-A0A852SKM2-F1
#
_entry.id   AF-A0A852SKM2-F1
#
_cell.length_a   1.000
_cell.length_b   1.000
_cell.length_c   1.000
_cell.angle_alpha   90.00
_cell.angle_beta   90.00
_cell.angle_gamma   90.00
#
_symmetry.space_group_name_H-M   'P 1'
#
loop_
_entity.id
_entity.type
_entity.pdbx_description
1 polymer ?
#
loop_
_entity_poly.entity_id
_entity_poly.type
_entity_poly.pdbx_seq_one_letter_code
_entity_poly.pdbx_strand_id
1 'polypeptide(L)'
;MTSMKLISQGISYDVSRRDEGLYEVVSGEVFLGFVERAGQVYVALSGIRYDRAVETGQALSLSGAAAMLEAAPAARVTQELVAAA
;
A
#
# COMPACT_ATOMS: atom_id res chain seq x y z
N MET A 1 -5.25 14.02 -7.33
CA MET A 1 -4.64 13.19 -6.25
C MET A 1 -3.14 13.30 -6.38
N THR A 2 -2.41 13.60 -5.31
CA THR A 2 -0.95 13.61 -5.33
C THR A 2 -0.45 12.17 -5.21
N SER A 3 0.19 11.68 -6.27
CA SER A 3 0.91 10.41 -6.27
C SER A 3 2.40 10.69 -6.10
N MET A 4 3.08 9.86 -5.31
CA MET A 4 4.53 9.92 -5.11
C MET A 4 5.15 8.56 -5.39
N LYS A 5 6.36 8.58 -5.93
CA LYS A 5 7.13 7.36 -6.14
C LYS A 5 8.05 7.11 -4.96
N LEU A 6 7.98 5.91 -4.38
CA LEU A 6 8.87 5.46 -3.32
C LEU A 6 9.76 4.34 -3.83
N ILE A 7 10.95 4.23 -3.24
CA ILE A 7 11.87 3.12 -3.48
C ILE A 7 12.20 2.48 -2.14
N SER A 8 12.08 1.15 -2.08
CA SER A 8 12.52 0.35 -0.93
C SER A 8 13.09 -0.96 -1.44
N GLN A 9 14.30 -1.31 -0.98
CA GLN A 9 14.98 -2.56 -1.35
C GLN A 9 15.11 -2.79 -2.88
N GLY A 10 15.22 -1.72 -3.66
CA GLY A 10 15.30 -1.79 -5.13
C GLY A 10 13.95 -1.92 -5.84
N ILE A 11 12.84 -2.02 -5.11
CA ILE A 11 11.48 -2.06 -5.65
C ILE A 11 10.90 -0.64 -5.64
N SER A 12 10.21 -0.27 -6.71
CA SER A 12 9.50 0.99 -6.83
C SER A 12 8.02 0.81 -6.52
N TYR A 13 7.47 1.74 -5.75
CA TYR A 13 6.05 1.80 -5.41
C TYR A 13 5.48 3.14 -5.85
N ASP A 14 4.32 3.09 -6.49
CA ASP A 14 3.48 4.25 -6.76
C ASP A 14 2.48 4.38 -5.61
N VAL A 15 2.58 5.49 -4.87
CA VAL A 15 1.81 5.70 -3.64
C VAL A 15 0.91 6.92 -3.79
N SER A 16 -0.38 6.69 -3.73
CA SER A 16 -1.40 7.73 -3.88
C SER A 16 -2.07 8.03 -2.54
N ARG A 17 -2.11 9.30 -2.14
CA ARG A 17 -2.84 9.70 -0.92
C ARG A 17 -4.35 9.66 -1.18
N ARG A 18 -5.07 8.87 -0.38
CA ARG A 18 -6.55 8.78 -0.37
C ARG A 18 -7.16 9.75 0.63
N ASP A 19 -6.58 9.84 1.83
CA ASP A 19 -7.05 10.70 2.93
C ASP A 19 -5.86 11.17 3.80
N GLU A 20 -6.10 11.91 4.88
CA GLU A 20 -5.11 12.21 5.92
C GLU A 20 -4.55 10.93 6.54
N GLY A 21 -3.26 10.69 6.31
CA GLY A 21 -2.57 9.52 6.80
C GLY A 21 -2.86 8.22 6.03
N LEU A 22 -3.80 8.21 5.08
CA LEU A 22 -4.17 7.01 4.32
C LEU A 22 -3.63 7.04 2.88
N TYR A 23 -2.91 5.98 2.52
CA TYR A 23 -2.24 5.83 1.23
C TYR A 23 -2.60 4.50 0.57
N GLU A 24 -2.80 4.51 -0.75
CA GLU A 24 -2.86 3.33 -1.60
C GLU A 24 -1.49 3.03 -2.18
N VAL A 25 -1.11 1.76 -2.22
CA VAL A 25 0.19 1.31 -2.71
C VAL A 25 0.03 0.38 -3.90
N VAL A 26 0.71 0.74 -4.99
CA VAL A 26 0.78 -0.04 -6.23
C VAL A 26 2.26 -0.31 -6.53
N SER A 27 2.58 -1.52 -7.02
CA SER A 27 3.87 -1.79 -7.66
C SER A 27 3.64 -2.26 -9.09
N GLY A 28 4.12 -1.46 -10.06
CA GLY A 28 3.79 -1.65 -11.46
C GLY A 28 2.29 -1.54 -11.70
N GLU A 29 1.66 -2.65 -12.07
CA GLU A 29 0.21 -2.75 -12.30
C GLU A 29 -0.53 -3.48 -11.16
N VAL A 30 0.18 -3.85 -10.09
CA VAL A 30 -0.37 -4.65 -9.00
C VAL A 30 -0.71 -3.75 -7.82
N PHE A 31 -1.99 -3.70 -7.48
CA PHE A 31 -2.43 -3.13 -6.21
C PHE A 31 -2.01 -4.05 -5.06
N LEU A 32 -1.28 -3.50 -4.09
CA LEU A 32 -0.73 -4.25 -2.96
C LEU A 32 -1.55 -4.09 -1.66
N GLY A 33 -2.26 -2.97 -1.52
CA GLY A 33 -3.04 -2.64 -0.34
C GLY A 33 -2.91 -1.17 0.07
N PHE A 34 -3.01 -0.94 1.37
CA PHE A 34 -3.03 0.39 1.96
C PHE A 34 -1.90 0.55 2.97
N VAL A 35 -1.50 1.80 3.19
CA VAL A 35 -0.70 2.18 4.35
C VAL A 35 -1.44 3.28 5.11
N GLU A 36 -1.60 3.10 6.41
CA GLU A 36 -2.19 4.09 7.31
C GLU A 36 -1.14 4.64 8.28
N ARG A 37 -1.09 5.95 8.46
CA ARG A 37 -0.25 6.59 9.48
C ARG A 37 -0.99 6.58 10.82
N ALA A 38 -0.50 5.76 11.75
CA ALA A 38 -0.96 5.73 13.13
C ALA A 38 0.08 6.43 14.03
N GLY A 39 -0.09 7.73 14.26
CA GLY A 39 0.87 8.54 15.02
C GLY A 39 2.24 8.62 14.32
N GLN A 40 3.24 7.95 14.90
CA GLN A 40 4.63 7.96 14.42
C GLN A 40 4.98 6.74 13.55
N VAL A 41 4.07 5.77 13.41
CA VAL A 41 4.28 4.58 12.59
C VAL A 41 3.38 4.61 11.36
N TYR A 42 3.79 3.82 10.36
CA TYR A 42 3.03 3.51 9.17
C TYR A 42 2.66 2.03 9.21
N VAL A 43 1.37 1.74 9.20
CA VAL A 43 0.79 0.39 9.29
C VAL A 43 0.50 -0.10 7.88
N ALA A 44 1.04 -1.26 7.51
CA ALA A 44 0.77 -1.93 6.25
C ALA A 44 -0.51 -2.77 6.37
N LEU A 45 -1.48 -2.50 5.51
CA LEU A 45 -2.79 -3.14 5.51
C LEU A 45 -3.02 -3.85 4.16
N SER A 46 -3.03 -5.18 4.17
CA SER A 46 -3.25 -6.00 2.97
C SER A 46 -4.73 -6.33 2.80
N GLY A 47 -5.29 -5.97 1.64
CA GLY A 47 -6.68 -6.19 1.30
C GLY A 47 -7.10 -5.30 0.14
N ILE A 48 -8.09 -5.75 -0.65
CA ILE A 48 -8.63 -4.97 -1.78
C ILE A 48 -9.45 -3.78 -1.27
N ARG A 49 -10.05 -3.92 -0.09
CA ARG A 49 -10.87 -2.89 0.55
C ARG A 49 -10.29 -2.53 1.90
N TYR A 50 -10.10 -1.23 2.13
CA TYR A 50 -9.51 -0.71 3.35
C TYR A 50 -10.27 -1.16 4.61
N ASP A 51 -11.61 -1.11 4.59
CA ASP A 51 -12.47 -1.52 5.71
C ASP A 51 -12.40 -3.02 6.07
N ARG A 52 -11.75 -3.82 5.22
CA ARG A 52 -11.55 -5.26 5.40
C ARG A 52 -10.09 -5.68 5.31
N ALA A 53 -9.18 -4.71 5.20
CA ALA A 53 -7.76 -4.99 5.08
C ALA A 53 -7.22 -5.47 6.43
N VAL A 54 -6.25 -6.37 6.37
CA VAL A 54 -5.62 -6.97 7.55
C VAL A 54 -4.24 -6.35 7.72
N GLU A 55 -3.90 -5.96 8.94
CA GLU A 55 -2.55 -5.53 9.27
C GLU A 55 -1.54 -6.65 9.02
N THR A 56 -0.52 -6.34 8.21
CA THR A 56 0.57 -7.27 7.89
C THR A 56 1.92 -6.82 8.46
N GLY A 57 1.98 -5.63 9.05
CA GLY A 57 3.16 -5.12 9.73
C GLY A 57 3.14 -3.60 9.89
N GLN A 58 4.20 -3.06 10.50
CA GLN A 58 4.37 -1.63 10.71
C GLN A 58 5.83 -1.22 10.53
N ALA A 59 6.06 0.01 10.10
CA ALA A 59 7.38 0.60 9.93
C ALA A 59 7.41 2.07 10.33
N LEU A 60 8.61 2.60 10.58
CA LEU A 60 8.81 4.04 10.85
C LEU A 60 8.82 4.90 9.58
N SER A 61 8.76 4.28 8.40
CA SER A 61 8.71 4.97 7.11
C SER A 61 7.63 4.40 6.21
N LEU A 62 7.06 5.26 5.38
CA LEU A 62 6.05 4.89 4.39
C LEU A 62 6.59 3.86 3.38
N SER A 63 7.85 4.02 2.93
CA SER A 63 8.50 3.06 2.02
C SER A 63 8.79 1.71 2.68
N GLY A 64 9.03 1.68 3.98
CA GLY A 64 9.17 0.44 4.76
C GLY A 64 7.85 -0.31 4.88
N ALA A 65 6.76 0.40 5.21
CA ALA A 65 5.43 -0.18 5.27
C ALA A 65 4.96 -0.68 3.89
N ALA A 66 5.22 0.08 2.82
CA ALA A 66 4.94 -0.36 1.45
C ALA A 66 5.66 -1.67 1.10
N ALA A 67 6.93 -1.83 1.50
CA ALA A 67 7.67 -3.08 1.29
C ALA A 67 7.11 -4.28 2.06
N MET A 68 6.42 -4.06 3.18
CA MET A 68 5.76 -5.15 3.92
C MET A 68 4.54 -5.70 3.17
N LEU A 69 3.90 -4.91 2.32
CA LEU A 69 2.78 -5.37 1.49
C LEU A 69 3.25 -6.32 0.38
N GLU A 70 4.51 -6.25 -0.05
CA GLU A 70 5.08 -7.23 -0.98
C GLU A 70 5.23 -8.61 -0.33
N ALA A 71 5.57 -8.69 0.96
CA ALA A 71 5.69 -9.96 1.64
C ALA A 71 4.31 -10.60 1.97
N ALA A 72 3.22 -9.84 1.88
CA ALA A 72 1.89 -10.28 2.24
C ALA A 72 1.24 -11.15 1.14
N PRO A 73 0.74 -12.36 1.47
CA PRO A 73 0.22 -13.29 0.47
C PRO A 73 -1.20 -13.00 -0.05
N ALA A 74 -1.95 -12.05 0.52
CA ALA A 74 -3.42 -12.16 0.54
C ALA A 74 -4.25 -11.28 -0.41
N ALA A 75 -3.70 -10.29 -1.13
CA ALA A 75 -4.57 -9.34 -1.87
C ALA A 75 -3.96 -8.65 -3.09
N ARG A 76 -3.13 -9.34 -3.86
CA ARG A 76 -2.56 -8.77 -5.10
C ARG A 76 -3.59 -8.79 -6.22
N VAL A 77 -3.99 -7.62 -6.70
CA VAL A 77 -4.90 -7.49 -7.86
C VAL A 77 -4.22 -6.68 -8.94
N THR A 78 -4.22 -7.18 -10.18
CA THR A 78 -3.76 -6.41 -11.35
C THR A 78 -4.80 -5.34 -11.70
N GLN A 79 -4.36 -4.13 -12.07
CA GLN A 79 -5.25 -3.00 -12.34
C GLN A 79 -6.27 -3.25 -13.48
N GLU A 80 -6.03 -4.22 -14.37
CA GLU A 80 -7.04 -4.69 -15.34
C GLU A 80 -8.34 -5.17 -14.67
N LEU A 81 -8.28 -5.73 -13.45
CA LEU A 81 -9.46 -6.19 -12.72
C LEU A 81 -10.18 -5.07 -11.94
N VAL A 82 -9.46 -3.99 -11.57
CA VAL A 82 -10.01 -2.90 -10.73
C VAL A 82 -10.78 -1.87 -11.57
N ALA A 83 -10.43 -1.71 -12.85
CA ALA A 83 -11.15 -0.82 -13.77
C ALA A 83 -12.50 -1.38 -14.28
N ALA A 84 -12.82 -2.64 -13.96
CA ALA A 84 -14.02 -3.34 -14.42
C ALA A 84 -15.15 -3.46 -13.37
N ALA A 85 -15.00 -2.84 -12.19
CA ALA A 85 -15.96 -2.85 -11.08
C ALA A 85 -16.45 -1.43 -10.74
#